data_AF-A0A957LFK1-F1
#
_entry.id   AF-A0A957LFK1-F1
#
_cell.length_a   1.000
_cell.length_b   1.000
_cell.length_c   1.000
_cell.angle_alpha   90.00
_cell.angle_beta   90.00
_cell.angle_gamma   90.00
#
_symmetry.space_group_name_H-M   'P 1'
#
loop_
_entity.id
_entity.type
_entity.pdbx_description
1 polymer ?
#
loop_
_entity_poly.entity_id
_entity_poly.type
_entity_poly.pdbx_seq_one_letter_code
_entity_poly.pdbx_strand_id
1 'polypeptide(L)'
;MTTFIPKRSSAGKAAELKKTKSTYKPWLMLFSRLLLFATVQALLALTLYLSGLNMAWESAANWWPFTVTIANLICLALLIHIFHSENKNYWALFRMERKHIKGDMLAVLIFIVVSAPLAYFPNVWLGQWLFGRPEATLALFVRPLPLWAAYTSLFIFSISQRLPELATY
;
A
#
# COMPACT_ATOMS: atom_id res chain seq x y z
N MET A 1 68.50 16.51 -2.70
CA MET A 1 67.25 16.83 -1.99
C MET A 1 66.10 16.43 -2.88
N THR A 2 65.56 15.22 -2.68
CA THR A 2 64.48 14.67 -3.51
C THR A 2 63.32 14.35 -2.59
N THR A 3 62.21 15.00 -2.86
CA THR A 3 61.08 15.21 -1.96
C THR A 3 60.28 13.93 -1.75
N PHE A 4 59.99 13.66 -0.49
CA PHE A 4 59.22 12.53 0.02
C PHE A 4 57.75 12.65 -0.45
N ILE A 5 57.23 11.68 -1.22
CA ILE A 5 55.81 11.59 -1.56
C ILE A 5 55.14 10.68 -0.51
N PRO A 6 54.26 11.19 0.37
CA PRO A 6 53.56 10.33 1.31
C PRO A 6 52.48 9.51 0.59
N LYS A 7 52.60 8.19 0.76
CA LYS A 7 51.64 7.15 0.36
C LYS A 7 50.30 7.42 1.07
N ARG A 8 49.32 8.00 0.36
CA ARG A 8 47.96 8.20 0.90
C ARG A 8 47.34 6.83 1.19
N SER A 9 47.19 6.59 2.48
CA SER A 9 46.56 5.44 3.13
C SER A 9 45.23 5.05 2.48
N SER A 10 45.20 3.84 1.89
CA SER A 10 44.00 3.17 1.38
C SER A 10 43.07 2.67 2.49
N ALA A 11 43.45 2.79 3.76
CA ALA A 11 42.68 2.29 4.91
C ALA A 11 41.49 3.19 5.29
N GLY A 12 41.47 4.47 4.89
CA GLY A 12 40.41 5.42 5.26
C GLY A 12 39.10 5.25 4.47
N LYS A 13 39.13 4.65 3.27
CA LYS A 13 37.93 4.52 2.42
C LYS A 13 37.04 3.32 2.77
N ALA A 14 37.58 2.31 3.44
CA ALA A 14 36.81 1.12 3.81
C ALA A 14 35.93 1.34 5.07
N ALA A 15 36.29 2.29 5.93
CA ALA A 15 35.58 2.56 7.18
C ALA A 15 34.32 3.43 6.99
N GLU A 16 34.18 4.15 5.87
CA GLU A 16 33.06 5.09 5.63
C GLU A 16 31.83 4.45 4.95
N LEU A 17 31.92 3.19 4.49
CA LEU A 17 30.85 2.54 3.73
C LEU A 17 29.90 1.68 4.57
N LYS A 18 29.88 1.85 5.90
CA LYS A 18 28.94 1.15 6.80
C LYS A 18 27.98 2.12 7.47
N LYS A 19 27.35 3.01 6.70
CA LYS A 19 26.16 3.74 7.16
C LYS A 19 25.00 2.75 7.17
N THR A 20 24.77 2.14 8.33
CA THR A 20 23.67 1.20 8.59
C THR A 20 22.36 1.83 8.16
N LYS A 21 21.79 1.36 7.04
CA LYS A 21 20.41 1.68 6.66
C LYS A 21 19.53 1.15 7.79
N SER A 22 19.00 2.06 8.61
CA SER A 22 17.98 1.77 9.62
C SER A 22 16.88 0.91 9.00
N THR A 23 16.88 -0.36 9.37
CA THR A 23 16.09 -1.45 8.75
C THR A 23 14.67 -1.56 9.35
N TYR A 24 14.33 -0.70 10.32
CA TYR A 24 13.06 -0.76 11.05
C TYR A 24 11.95 0.12 10.46
N LYS A 25 12.29 1.10 9.60
CA LYS A 25 11.31 2.04 9.01
C LYS A 25 10.17 1.34 8.24
N PRO A 26 10.41 0.28 7.44
CA PRO A 26 9.34 -0.41 6.70
C PRO A 26 8.37 -1.16 7.62
N TRP A 27 8.89 -1.79 8.68
CA TRP A 27 8.08 -2.52 9.67
C TRP A 27 7.16 -1.60 10.45
N LEU A 28 7.68 -0.45 10.91
CA LEU A 28 6.89 0.56 11.60
C LEU A 28 5.71 1.07 10.76
N MET A 29 5.92 1.18 9.44
CA MET A 29 4.88 1.65 8.53
C MET A 29 3.83 0.57 8.21
N LEU A 30 4.24 -0.70 8.20
CA LEU A 30 3.33 -1.83 8.04
C LEU A 30 2.37 -1.95 9.24
N PHE A 31 2.92 -1.82 10.45
CA PHE A 31 2.11 -1.80 11.67
C PHE A 31 1.24 -0.55 11.79
N SER A 32 1.75 0.63 11.40
CA SER A 32 0.94 1.86 11.46
C SER A 32 -0.26 1.80 10.52
N ARG A 33 -0.11 1.22 9.31
CA ARG A 33 -1.21 1.04 8.36
C ARG A 33 -2.30 0.11 8.92
N LEU A 34 -1.91 -1.02 9.53
CA LEU A 34 -2.85 -1.94 10.18
C LEU A 34 -3.57 -1.28 11.36
N LEU A 35 -2.84 -0.55 12.20
CA LEU A 35 -3.41 0.14 13.35
C LEU A 35 -4.37 1.25 12.94
N LEU A 36 -4.00 2.06 11.93
CA LEU A 36 -4.86 3.10 11.36
C LEU A 36 -6.11 2.51 10.74
N PHE A 37 -5.98 1.42 9.98
CA PHE A 37 -7.13 0.73 9.41
C PHE A 37 -8.09 0.25 10.50
N ALA A 38 -7.58 -0.46 11.51
CA ALA A 38 -8.39 -0.94 12.63
C ALA A 38 -9.08 0.22 13.38
N THR A 39 -8.37 1.33 13.58
CA THR A 39 -8.90 2.52 14.27
C THR A 39 -10.00 3.20 13.46
N VAL A 40 -9.79 3.43 12.16
CA VAL A 40 -10.79 4.04 11.27
C VAL A 40 -12.02 3.14 11.14
N GLN A 41 -11.83 1.82 11.02
CA GLN A 41 -12.94 0.86 10.99
C GLN A 41 -13.72 0.82 12.31
N ALA A 42 -13.03 0.85 13.46
CA ALA A 42 -13.67 0.91 14.76
C ALA A 42 -14.45 2.22 14.96
N LEU A 43 -13.92 3.36 14.50
CA LEU A 43 -14.62 4.64 14.53
C LEU A 43 -15.88 4.63 13.67
N LEU A 44 -15.82 4.07 12.46
CA LEU A 44 -16.99 3.92 11.59
C LEU A 44 -18.04 2.98 12.18
N ALA A 45 -17.62 1.87 12.79
CA ALA A 45 -18.53 0.99 13.51
C ALA A 45 -19.17 1.72 14.71
N LEU A 46 -18.40 2.53 15.44
CA LEU A 46 -18.90 3.29 16.58
C LEU A 46 -19.93 4.36 16.16
N THR A 47 -19.69 5.10 15.07
CA THR A 47 -20.66 6.10 14.58
C THR A 47 -21.96 5.47 14.12
N LEU A 48 -21.90 4.30 13.46
CA LEU A 48 -23.09 3.54 13.07
C LEU A 48 -23.83 2.97 14.28
N TYR A 49 -23.10 2.54 15.31
CA TYR A 49 -23.69 2.06 16.57
C TYR A 49 -24.43 3.19 17.30
N LEU A 50 -23.80 4.37 17.41
CA LEU A 50 -24.43 5.56 17.98
C LEU A 50 -25.64 6.05 17.18
N SER A 51 -25.70 5.71 15.88
CA SER A 51 -26.85 6.00 15.00
C SER A 51 -28.01 5.00 15.18
N GLY A 52 -27.89 4.03 16.09
CA GLY A 52 -28.96 3.07 16.42
C GLY A 52 -29.00 1.81 15.55
N LEU A 53 -27.96 1.53 14.76
CA LEU A 53 -27.88 0.30 13.96
C LEU A 53 -27.42 -0.88 14.82
N ASN A 54 -28.30 -1.86 15.03
CA ASN A 54 -28.01 -3.08 15.80
C ASN A 54 -26.89 -3.96 15.17
N MET A 55 -26.63 -3.79 13.87
CA MET A 55 -25.55 -4.46 13.14
C MET A 55 -24.49 -3.46 12.65
N ALA A 56 -24.03 -2.58 13.54
CA ALA A 56 -23.10 -1.51 13.21
C ALA A 56 -21.75 -2.02 12.66
N TRP A 57 -21.24 -3.14 13.18
CA TRP A 57 -19.99 -3.73 12.71
C TRP A 57 -20.11 -4.33 11.31
N GLU A 58 -21.15 -5.13 11.05
CA GLU A 58 -21.46 -5.70 9.73
C GLU A 58 -21.69 -4.59 8.69
N SER A 59 -22.43 -3.54 9.09
CA SER A 59 -22.67 -2.37 8.25
C SER A 59 -21.38 -1.61 7.95
N ALA A 60 -20.52 -1.37 8.95
CA ALA A 60 -19.23 -0.73 8.74
C ALA A 60 -18.29 -1.55 7.86
N ALA A 61 -18.33 -2.87 7.99
CA ALA A 61 -17.54 -3.79 7.17
C ALA A 61 -17.92 -3.72 5.68
N ASN A 62 -19.15 -3.32 5.32
CA ASN A 62 -19.48 -3.06 3.93
C ASN A 62 -18.66 -1.88 3.37
N TRP A 63 -18.38 -0.87 4.18
CA TRP A 63 -17.62 0.32 3.77
C TRP A 63 -16.09 0.12 3.90
N TRP A 64 -15.63 -1.12 4.02
CA TRP A 64 -14.20 -1.45 4.18
C TRP A 64 -13.27 -0.81 3.13
N PRO A 65 -13.63 -0.65 1.84
CA PRO A 65 -12.71 -0.02 0.89
C PRO A 65 -12.47 1.46 1.21
N PHE A 66 -13.48 2.14 1.76
CA PHE A 66 -13.36 3.53 2.20
C PHE A 66 -12.53 3.63 3.48
N THR A 67 -12.70 2.71 4.43
CA THR A 67 -11.89 2.69 5.66
C THR A 67 -10.41 2.48 5.33
N VAL A 68 -10.08 1.55 4.42
CA VAL A 68 -8.70 1.37 3.93
C VAL A 68 -8.18 2.63 3.25
N THR A 69 -9.00 3.24 2.38
CA THR A 69 -8.63 4.47 1.67
C THR A 69 -8.26 5.60 2.64
N ILE A 70 -9.13 5.87 3.62
CA ILE A 70 -8.90 6.91 4.62
C ILE A 70 -7.65 6.60 5.44
N ALA A 71 -7.50 5.35 5.91
CA ALA A 71 -6.31 4.93 6.65
C ALA A 71 -5.02 5.12 5.83
N ASN A 72 -5.05 4.79 4.53
CA ASN A 72 -3.92 4.98 3.63
C ASN A 72 -3.60 6.47 3.41
N LEU A 73 -4.62 7.33 3.29
CA LEU A 73 -4.41 8.78 3.16
C LEU A 73 -3.82 9.38 4.43
N ILE A 74 -4.27 8.96 5.61
CA ILE A 74 -3.70 9.39 6.89
C ILE A 74 -2.25 8.92 7.01
N CYS A 75 -1.96 7.67 6.63
CA CYS A 75 -0.62 7.12 6.61
C CYS A 75 0.31 7.92 5.68
N LEU A 76 -0.18 8.25 4.48
CA LEU A 76 0.53 9.08 3.52
C LEU A 76 0.80 10.49 4.09
N ALA A 77 -0.19 11.12 4.70
CA ALA A 77 -0.05 12.44 5.31
C ALA A 77 1.00 12.45 6.43
N LEU A 78 0.99 11.43 7.30
CA LEU A 78 2.01 11.25 8.33
C LEU A 78 3.40 11.06 7.71
N LEU A 79 3.52 10.29 6.63
CA LEU A 79 4.79 10.08 5.96
C LEU A 79 5.33 11.36 5.33
N ILE A 80 4.46 12.13 4.65
CA ILE A 80 4.82 13.43 4.09
C ILE A 80 5.29 14.38 5.21
N HIS A 81 4.60 14.39 6.35
CA HIS A 81 4.98 15.21 7.50
C HIS A 81 6.38 14.84 8.04
N ILE A 82 6.68 13.54 8.17
CA ILE A 82 7.99 13.05 8.59
C ILE A 82 9.07 13.42 7.56
N PHE A 83 8.82 13.23 6.26
CA PHE A 83 9.77 13.59 5.20
C PHE A 83 10.06 15.10 5.17
N HIS A 84 9.04 15.92 5.39
CA HIS A 84 9.20 17.38 5.48
C HIS A 84 10.05 17.79 6.69
N SER A 85 9.88 17.11 7.83
CA SER A 85 10.73 17.32 9.01
C SER A 85 12.21 16.96 8.76
N GLU A 86 12.48 16.01 7.84
CA GLU A 86 13.83 15.66 7.39
C GLU A 86 14.36 16.58 6.26
N ASN A 87 13.66 17.67 5.90
CA ASN A 87 13.99 18.59 4.79
C ASN A 87 14.09 17.88 3.42
N LYS A 88 13.40 16.75 3.26
CA LYS A 88 13.38 15.96 2.02
C LYS A 88 12.04 16.13 1.32
N ASN A 89 12.08 16.21 -0.01
CA ASN A 89 10.85 16.34 -0.79
C ASN A 89 10.34 14.96 -1.20
N TYR A 90 9.18 14.56 -0.67
CA TYR A 90 8.51 13.28 -0.96
C TYR A 90 8.36 13.04 -2.48
N TRP A 91 8.01 14.10 -3.21
CA TRP A 91 7.80 14.06 -4.66
C TRP A 91 9.08 13.85 -5.48
N ALA A 92 10.26 14.07 -4.90
CA ALA A 92 11.53 13.83 -5.58
C ALA A 92 11.80 12.34 -5.81
N LEU A 93 11.12 11.44 -5.09
CA LEU A 93 11.18 9.99 -5.30
C LEU A 93 10.44 9.56 -6.58
N PHE A 94 9.41 10.31 -7.01
CA PHE A 94 8.56 9.97 -8.15
C PHE A 94 9.12 10.53 -9.47
N ARG A 95 10.43 10.38 -9.71
CA ARG A 95 11.04 10.76 -10.99
C ARG A 95 10.62 9.76 -12.08
N MET A 96 9.59 10.13 -12.82
CA MET A 96 9.05 9.32 -13.91
C MET A 96 9.97 9.39 -15.14
N GLU A 97 10.70 8.30 -15.41
CA GLU A 97 11.63 8.22 -16.51
C GLU A 97 10.89 7.90 -17.82
N ARG A 98 10.68 8.92 -18.66
CA ARG A 98 9.84 8.81 -19.88
C ARG A 98 10.40 7.89 -20.96
N LYS A 99 11.63 7.39 -20.80
CA LYS A 99 12.35 6.59 -21.80
C LYS A 99 11.78 5.17 -21.98
N HIS A 100 11.13 4.61 -20.97
CA HIS A 100 10.67 3.22 -20.95
C HIS A 100 9.14 3.03 -20.97
N ILE A 101 8.35 4.11 -21.09
CA ILE A 101 6.88 4.07 -20.98
C ILE A 101 6.22 3.01 -21.88
N LYS A 102 6.69 2.85 -23.13
CA LYS A 102 6.12 1.88 -24.07
C LYS A 102 6.39 0.43 -23.67
N GLY A 103 7.60 0.15 -23.17
CA GLY A 103 7.97 -1.17 -22.66
C GLY A 103 7.20 -1.51 -21.38
N ASP A 104 7.09 -0.54 -20.48
CA ASP A 104 6.34 -0.69 -19.23
C ASP A 104 4.85 -0.89 -19.48
N MET A 105 4.25 -0.18 -20.45
CA MET A 105 2.84 -0.38 -20.82
C MET A 105 2.58 -1.79 -21.35
N LEU A 106 3.46 -2.31 -22.20
CA LEU A 106 3.32 -3.68 -22.72
C LEU A 106 3.50 -4.70 -21.60
N ALA A 107 4.49 -4.50 -20.71
CA ALA A 107 4.69 -5.35 -19.55
C ALA A 107 3.45 -5.35 -18.64
N VAL A 108 2.89 -4.18 -18.34
CA VAL A 108 1.65 -4.05 -17.55
C VAL A 108 0.49 -4.80 -18.22
N LEU A 109 0.33 -4.67 -19.54
CA LEU A 109 -0.72 -5.38 -20.27
C LEU A 109 -0.55 -6.90 -20.18
N ILE A 110 0.66 -7.41 -20.41
CA ILE A 110 0.97 -8.84 -20.26
C ILE A 110 0.69 -9.30 -18.84
N PHE A 111 1.13 -8.53 -17.84
CA PHE A 111 0.89 -8.83 -16.44
C PHE A 111 -0.61 -8.87 -16.12
N ILE A 112 -1.42 -7.95 -16.64
CA ILE A 112 -2.88 -7.97 -16.45
C ILE A 112 -3.47 -9.25 -17.07
N VAL A 113 -3.11 -9.56 -18.32
CA VAL A 113 -3.64 -10.72 -19.04
C VAL A 113 -3.25 -12.04 -18.38
N VAL A 114 -2.06 -12.13 -17.79
CA VAL A 114 -1.59 -13.35 -17.10
C VAL A 114 -2.10 -13.42 -15.66
N SER A 115 -2.13 -12.31 -14.93
CA SER A 115 -2.56 -12.27 -13.54
C SER A 115 -4.07 -12.46 -13.38
N ALA A 116 -4.89 -11.99 -14.33
CA ALA A 116 -6.34 -12.14 -14.23
C ALA A 116 -6.80 -13.61 -14.19
N PRO A 117 -6.37 -14.51 -15.09
CA PRO A 117 -6.65 -15.94 -14.99
C PRO A 117 -6.04 -16.56 -13.74
N LEU A 118 -4.82 -16.15 -13.39
CA LEU A 118 -4.11 -16.70 -12.23
C LEU A 118 -4.79 -16.33 -10.91
N ALA A 119 -5.45 -15.17 -10.82
CA ALA A 119 -6.23 -14.75 -9.67
C ALA A 119 -7.64 -15.35 -9.67
N TYR A 120 -8.26 -15.47 -10.85
CA TYR A 120 -9.63 -15.99 -11.00
C TYR A 120 -9.72 -17.50 -10.77
N PHE A 121 -8.81 -18.27 -11.36
CA PHE A 121 -8.89 -19.73 -11.39
C PHE A 121 -8.83 -20.37 -9.99
N PRO A 122 -7.88 -19.99 -9.10
CA PRO A 122 -7.84 -20.54 -7.74
C PRO A 122 -9.07 -20.13 -6.94
N ASN A 123 -9.60 -18.93 -7.15
CA ASN A 123 -10.78 -18.44 -6.43
C ASN A 123 -12.03 -19.29 -6.74
N VAL A 124 -12.30 -19.55 -8.02
CA VAL A 124 -13.43 -20.38 -8.44
C VAL A 124 -13.25 -21.83 -7.99
N TRP A 125 -12.05 -22.37 -8.14
CA TRP A 125 -11.75 -23.75 -7.77
C TRP A 125 -11.87 -23.97 -6.26
N LEU A 126 -11.29 -23.09 -5.45
CA LEU A 126 -11.38 -23.14 -3.98
C LEU A 126 -12.80 -22.83 -3.49
N GLY A 127 -13.51 -21.90 -4.13
CA GLY A 127 -14.91 -21.61 -3.81
C GLY A 127 -15.80 -22.83 -4.01
N GLN A 128 -15.63 -23.53 -5.13
CA GLN A 128 -16.33 -24.79 -5.40
C GLN A 128 -15.96 -25.87 -4.39
N TRP A 129 -14.68 -25.99 -4.02
CA TRP A 129 -14.21 -27.03 -3.11
C TRP A 129 -14.63 -26.80 -1.65
N LEU A 130 -14.55 -25.56 -1.15
CA LEU A 130 -14.84 -25.20 0.24
C LEU A 130 -16.34 -24.97 0.50
N PHE A 131 -17.04 -24.31 -0.43
CA PHE A 131 -18.41 -23.84 -0.21
C PHE A 131 -19.43 -24.53 -1.12
N GLY A 132 -18.99 -25.43 -2.00
CA GLY A 132 -19.87 -26.11 -2.98
C GLY A 132 -20.43 -25.19 -4.08
N ARG A 133 -20.05 -23.91 -4.06
CA ARG A 133 -20.51 -22.88 -4.99
C ARG A 133 -19.36 -21.91 -5.30
N PRO A 134 -19.13 -21.58 -6.58
CA PRO A 134 -18.01 -20.71 -6.96
C PRO A 134 -18.23 -19.24 -6.57
N GLU A 135 -19.47 -18.84 -6.33
CA GLU A 135 -19.85 -17.45 -6.05
C GLU A 135 -19.74 -17.07 -4.55
N ALA A 136 -19.57 -18.06 -3.66
CA ALA A 136 -19.56 -17.84 -2.22
C ALA A 136 -18.43 -16.90 -1.77
N THR A 137 -17.26 -17.00 -2.39
CA THR A 137 -16.10 -16.15 -2.06
C THR A 137 -16.33 -14.68 -2.44
N LEU A 138 -17.04 -14.43 -3.54
CA LEU A 138 -17.38 -13.06 -3.97
C LEU A 138 -18.35 -12.41 -2.99
N ALA A 139 -19.34 -13.15 -2.48
CA ALA A 139 -20.27 -12.65 -1.47
C ALA A 139 -19.58 -12.30 -0.14
N LEU A 140 -18.44 -12.93 0.18
CA LEU A 140 -17.64 -12.61 1.36
C LEU A 140 -16.80 -11.34 1.16
N PHE A 141 -16.31 -11.08 -0.05
CA PHE A 141 -15.40 -9.97 -0.35
C PHE A 141 -16.14 -8.68 -0.76
N VAL A 142 -17.16 -8.83 -1.60
CA VAL A 142 -18.01 -7.74 -2.11
C VAL A 142 -19.39 -7.91 -1.51
N ARG A 143 -19.57 -7.32 -0.34
CA ARG A 143 -20.88 -7.22 0.29
C ARG A 143 -21.75 -6.19 -0.44
N PRO A 144 -23.09 -6.33 -0.43
CA PRO A 144 -23.97 -5.48 -1.20
C PRO A 144 -23.80 -4.01 -0.79
N LEU A 145 -23.18 -3.24 -1.68
CA LEU A 145 -22.98 -1.80 -1.57
C LEU A 145 -23.75 -1.11 -2.70
N PRO A 146 -24.13 0.16 -2.51
CA PRO A 146 -24.61 0.98 -3.61
C PRO A 146 -23.59 0.99 -4.76
N LEU A 147 -24.05 0.87 -6.01
CA LEU A 147 -23.16 0.80 -7.18
C LEU A 147 -22.17 1.97 -7.24
N TRP A 148 -22.60 3.17 -6.88
CA TRP A 148 -21.74 4.35 -6.83
C TRP A 148 -20.58 4.20 -5.83
N ALA A 149 -20.83 3.57 -4.67
CA ALA A 149 -19.83 3.32 -3.64
C ALA A 149 -18.83 2.24 -4.08
N ALA A 150 -19.29 1.22 -4.82
CA ALA A 150 -18.44 0.19 -5.39
C ALA A 150 -17.48 0.75 -6.46
N TYR A 151 -17.98 1.59 -7.38
CA TYR A 151 -17.11 2.19 -8.41
C TYR A 151 -16.12 3.19 -7.82
N THR A 152 -16.57 4.08 -6.93
CA THR A 152 -15.69 5.07 -6.29
C THR A 152 -14.60 4.40 -5.45
N SER A 153 -14.95 3.37 -4.68
CA SER A 153 -13.95 2.64 -3.91
C SER A 153 -12.92 1.94 -4.78
N LEU A 154 -13.29 1.29 -5.88
CA LEU A 154 -12.33 0.62 -6.78
C LEU A 154 -11.21 1.56 -7.27
N PHE A 155 -11.58 2.79 -7.66
CA PHE A 155 -10.61 3.77 -8.12
C PHE A 155 -9.79 4.37 -6.97
N ILE A 156 -10.46 4.85 -5.93
CA ILE A 156 -9.79 5.57 -4.85
C ILE A 156 -8.89 4.63 -4.05
N PHE A 157 -9.35 3.41 -3.76
CA PHE A 157 -8.56 2.37 -3.09
C PHE A 157 -7.27 2.07 -3.85
N SER A 158 -7.35 1.83 -5.16
CA SER A 158 -6.19 1.47 -5.99
C SER A 158 -5.16 2.59 -6.05
N ILE A 159 -5.61 3.85 -6.13
CA ILE A 159 -4.72 5.02 -6.15
C ILE A 159 -4.09 5.25 -4.77
N SER A 160 -4.90 5.18 -3.72
CA SER A 160 -4.46 5.38 -2.34
C SER A 160 -3.53 4.28 -1.85
N GLN A 161 -3.61 3.07 -2.37
CA GLN A 161 -2.71 1.98 -1.98
C GLN A 161 -1.30 2.15 -2.57
N ARG A 162 -1.20 2.66 -3.80
CA ARG A 162 0.07 2.82 -4.51
C ARG A 162 0.95 3.93 -3.94
N LEU A 163 0.34 5.00 -3.40
CA LEU A 163 1.06 6.18 -2.92
C LEU A 163 1.95 5.90 -1.70
N PRO A 164 1.45 5.31 -0.59
CA PRO A 164 2.27 4.97 0.57
C PRO A 164 3.33 3.91 0.26
N GLU A 165 3.00 2.94 -0.61
CA GLU A 165 3.91 1.84 -0.94
C GLU A 165 5.16 2.34 -1.69
N LEU A 166 5.02 3.24 -2.67
CA LEU A 166 6.14 3.78 -3.44
C LEU A 166 7.14 4.62 -2.64
N ALA A 167 6.73 5.15 -1.49
CA ALA A 167 7.64 5.93 -0.65
C ALA A 167 8.32 5.11 0.44
N THR A 168 7.87 3.88 0.63
CA THR A 168 8.41 2.96 1.63
C THR A 168 9.41 1.98 1.01
N TYR A 169 9.20 1.60 -0.25
CA TYR A 169 9.98 0.59 -0.99
C TYR A 169 10.39 1.11 -2.37
#